data_AF-A0A4C1ZVJ1-F1
#
_entry.id   AF-A0A4C1ZVJ1-F1
#
_cell.length_a   1.000
_cell.length_b   1.000
_cell.length_c   1.000
_cell.angle_alpha   90.00
_cell.angle_beta   90.00
_cell.angle_gamma   90.00
#
_symmetry.space_group_name_H-M   'P 1'
#
loop_
_entity.id
_entity.type
_entity.pdbx_description
1 polymer ?
#
loop_
_entity_poly.entity_id
_entity_poly.type
_entity_poly.pdbx_seq_one_letter_code
_entity_poly.pdbx_strand_id
1 'polypeptide(L)'
;MASILVNGFKEHTHNRLLIDEAMMNHFGAIITAALLAKAKELLLIGDINQIPHIDRHNVFPMSYEKPNAVAKVSRELLRSYRNPMDVAYALNEIYSGIYSTQEGTRSLTMDGYDRNKLSISLPQTLYLAHTQAGKTELKAMGCGQGKESRVLTIHEAQGLASKTW
;
A
#
# COMPACT_ATOMS: atom_id res chain seq x y z
N MET A 1 -10.39 1.93 -8.65
CA MET A 1 -11.43 2.97 -8.80
C MET A 1 -11.30 3.79 -10.08
N ALA A 2 -10.12 4.39 -10.34
CA ALA A 2 -9.90 5.30 -11.46
C ALA A 2 -10.27 4.69 -12.83
N SER A 3 -9.96 3.41 -13.09
CA SER A 3 -10.31 2.77 -14.36
C SER A 3 -11.80 2.73 -14.67
N ILE A 4 -12.68 2.60 -13.66
CA ILE A 4 -14.13 2.55 -13.85
C ILE A 4 -14.68 3.96 -14.11
N LEU A 5 -14.23 4.94 -13.32
CA LEU A 5 -14.69 6.32 -13.45
C LEU A 5 -14.19 6.98 -14.76
N VAL A 6 -12.99 6.61 -15.21
CA VAL A 6 -12.35 7.20 -16.41
C VAL A 6 -12.83 6.53 -17.70
N ASN A 7 -12.97 5.20 -17.72
CA ASN A 7 -13.30 4.48 -18.96
C ASN A 7 -14.80 4.26 -19.15
N GLY A 8 -15.62 4.60 -18.14
CA GLY A 8 -17.05 4.31 -18.11
C GLY A 8 -17.34 2.81 -17.99
N PHE A 9 -18.62 2.49 -17.77
CA PHE A 9 -19.10 1.12 -17.91
C PHE A 9 -19.50 0.91 -19.36
N LYS A 10 -18.85 -0.06 -20.03
CA LYS A 10 -19.55 -0.82 -21.09
C LYS A 10 -20.75 -1.50 -20.43
N GLU A 11 -21.83 -1.79 -21.14
CA GLU A 11 -23.13 -2.32 -20.62
C GLU A 11 -23.07 -3.67 -19.85
N HIS A 12 -21.91 -4.05 -19.31
CA HIS A 12 -21.71 -5.19 -18.46
C HIS A 12 -22.22 -4.88 -17.05
N THR A 13 -23.31 -5.55 -16.70
CA THR A 13 -23.75 -5.68 -15.31
C THR A 13 -22.85 -6.70 -14.61
N HIS A 14 -21.95 -6.22 -13.76
CA HIS A 14 -21.10 -7.12 -12.98
C HIS A 14 -21.78 -7.39 -11.64
N ASN A 15 -22.14 -8.64 -11.37
CA ASN A 15 -22.83 -9.00 -10.12
C ASN A 15 -22.00 -8.70 -8.86
N ARG A 16 -20.67 -8.80 -8.96
CA ARG A 16 -19.72 -8.58 -7.86
C ARG A 16 -18.62 -7.62 -8.29
N LEU A 17 -18.27 -6.68 -7.42
CA LEU A 17 -17.15 -5.77 -7.60
C LEU A 17 -16.09 -6.04 -6.54
N LEU A 18 -14.86 -6.29 -6.97
CA LEU A 18 -13.70 -6.43 -6.10
C LEU A 18 -12.97 -5.09 -6.04
N ILE A 19 -12.73 -4.61 -4.83
CA ILE A 19 -11.99 -3.37 -4.56
C ILE A 19 -10.71 -3.75 -3.84
N ASP A 20 -9.61 -3.68 -4.55
CA ASP A 20 -8.28 -3.79 -3.98
C ASP A 20 -7.83 -2.44 -3.40
N GLU A 21 -6.96 -2.47 -2.39
CA GLU A 21 -6.54 -1.29 -1.61
C GLU A 21 -7.73 -0.41 -1.17
N ALA A 22 -8.79 -1.05 -0.68
CA ALA A 22 -10.06 -0.37 -0.36
C ALA A 22 -9.88 0.79 0.62
N MET A 23 -8.94 0.66 1.57
CA MET A 23 -8.66 1.68 2.58
C MET A 23 -8.07 2.97 1.99
N MET A 24 -7.45 2.93 0.81
CA MET A 24 -6.90 4.10 0.13
C MET A 24 -7.98 4.96 -0.57
N ASN A 25 -9.23 4.52 -0.56
CA ASN A 25 -10.32 5.19 -1.27
C ASN A 25 -11.39 5.69 -0.30
N HIS A 26 -11.91 6.89 -0.56
CA HIS A 26 -13.10 7.38 0.13
C HIS A 26 -14.27 6.41 -0.06
N PHE A 27 -14.96 6.02 1.02
CA PHE A 27 -16.02 5.01 0.94
C PHE A 27 -17.15 5.43 -0.03
N GLY A 28 -17.50 6.71 -0.05
CA GLY A 28 -18.45 7.26 -1.02
C GLY A 28 -18.07 6.95 -2.49
N ALA A 29 -16.78 7.03 -2.84
CA ALA A 29 -16.33 6.70 -4.20
C ALA A 29 -16.50 5.21 -4.52
N ILE A 30 -16.31 4.33 -3.54
CA ILE A 30 -16.54 2.88 -3.66
C ILE A 30 -18.02 2.63 -3.95
N ILE A 31 -18.92 3.25 -3.19
CA ILE A 31 -20.37 3.11 -3.37
C ILE A 31 -20.81 3.66 -4.72
N THR A 32 -20.29 4.81 -5.15
CA THR A 32 -20.57 5.35 -6.50
C THR A 32 -20.15 4.35 -7.59
N ALA A 33 -18.95 3.76 -7.48
CA ALA A 33 -18.51 2.74 -8.44
C ALA A 33 -19.41 1.49 -8.42
N ALA A 34 -19.88 1.06 -7.24
CA ALA A 34 -20.80 -0.06 -7.09
C ALA A 34 -22.15 0.19 -7.77
N LEU A 35 -22.73 1.39 -7.56
CA LEU A 35 -24.01 1.79 -8.12
C LEU A 35 -23.93 1.88 -9.65
N LEU A 36 -22.87 2.49 -10.17
CA LEU A 36 -22.63 2.57 -11.61
C LEU A 36 -22.43 1.17 -12.24
N ALA A 37 -21.78 0.25 -11.52
CA ALA A 37 -21.61 -1.14 -11.95
C ALA A 37 -22.90 -1.97 -11.91
N LYS A 38 -23.94 -1.47 -11.23
CA LYS A 38 -25.12 -2.25 -10.79
C LYS A 38 -24.70 -3.53 -10.04
N ALA A 39 -23.63 -3.43 -9.24
CA ALA A 39 -23.12 -4.55 -8.47
C ALA A 39 -24.06 -4.91 -7.32
N LYS A 40 -24.27 -6.20 -7.11
CA LYS A 40 -25.07 -6.75 -6.01
C LYS A 40 -24.22 -7.06 -4.78
N GLU A 41 -22.92 -7.23 -4.98
CA GLU A 41 -21.98 -7.61 -3.94
C GLU A 41 -20.67 -6.84 -4.08
N LEU A 42 -20.12 -6.41 -2.93
CA LEU A 42 -18.83 -5.75 -2.83
C LEU A 42 -17.89 -6.60 -2.00
N LEU A 43 -16.71 -6.89 -2.55
CA LEU A 43 -15.60 -7.48 -1.80
C LEU A 43 -14.52 -6.43 -1.65
N LEU A 44 -14.38 -5.91 -0.43
CA LEU A 44 -13.39 -4.89 -0.07
C LEU A 44 -12.16 -5.60 0.49
N ILE A 45 -11.03 -5.44 -0.18
CA ILE A 45 -9.74 -6.02 0.21
C ILE A 45 -8.82 -4.86 0.54
N GLY A 46 -8.18 -4.92 1.70
CA GLY A 46 -7.26 -3.88 2.16
C GLY A 46 -6.83 -4.15 3.59
N ASP A 47 -6.03 -3.22 4.11
CA ASP A 47 -5.43 -3.30 5.42
C ASP A 47 -5.71 -2.03 6.21
N ILE A 48 -6.39 -2.16 7.35
CA ILE A 48 -6.83 -1.03 8.18
C ILE A 48 -5.67 -0.29 8.85
N ASN A 49 -4.52 -0.95 8.97
CA ASN A 49 -3.32 -0.44 9.63
C ASN A 49 -2.33 0.15 8.61
N GLN A 50 -2.59 0.03 7.31
CA GLN A 50 -1.84 0.74 6.26
C GLN A 50 -2.38 2.14 6.02
N ILE A 51 -1.74 2.92 5.14
CA ILE A 51 -2.08 4.32 4.95
C ILE A 51 -3.46 4.41 4.28
N PRO A 52 -4.45 5.06 4.92
CA PRO A 52 -5.79 5.18 4.36
C PRO A 52 -5.85 6.30 3.31
N HIS A 53 -7.04 6.52 2.74
CA HIS A 53 -7.35 7.70 1.95
C HIS A 53 -6.93 8.98 2.69
N ILE A 54 -6.27 9.88 1.97
CA ILE A 54 -5.87 11.21 2.45
C ILE A 54 -6.61 12.25 1.63
N ASP A 55 -7.41 13.10 2.28
CA ASP A 55 -7.93 14.30 1.64
C ASP A 55 -6.81 15.30 1.39
N ARG A 56 -6.47 15.51 0.11
CA ARG A 56 -5.40 16.43 -0.29
C ARG A 56 -5.86 17.88 -0.37
N HIS A 57 -7.17 18.11 -0.52
CA HIS A 57 -7.69 19.47 -0.68
C HIS A 57 -8.20 20.02 0.65
N ASN A 58 -8.75 19.16 1.52
CA ASN A 58 -9.19 19.49 2.88
C ASN A 58 -10.07 20.76 2.93
N VAL A 59 -10.95 20.90 1.94
CA VAL A 59 -11.77 22.11 1.75
C VAL A 59 -12.96 22.12 2.71
N PHE A 60 -13.47 20.95 3.07
CA PHE A 60 -14.56 20.76 4.01
C PHE A 60 -14.41 19.42 4.74
N PRO A 61 -14.97 19.27 5.95
CA PRO A 61 -14.96 17.99 6.65
C PRO A 61 -15.69 16.91 5.85
N MET A 62 -15.00 15.80 5.57
CA MET A 62 -15.63 14.65 4.91
C MET A 62 -16.12 13.62 5.92
N SER A 63 -17.26 13.01 5.61
CA SER A 63 -17.86 11.93 6.40
C SER A 63 -17.74 10.61 5.66
N TYR A 64 -17.65 9.50 6.39
CA TYR A 64 -17.49 8.16 5.83
C TYR A 64 -16.22 8.02 4.98
N GLU A 65 -15.10 8.59 5.45
CA GLU A 65 -13.84 8.55 4.69
C GLU A 65 -13.29 7.13 4.57
N LYS A 66 -13.47 6.30 5.60
CA LYS A 66 -12.89 4.96 5.67
C LYS A 66 -13.96 3.86 5.52
N PRO A 67 -13.73 2.83 4.70
CA PRO A 67 -14.68 1.73 4.53
C PRO A 67 -15.03 0.98 5.82
N ASN A 68 -14.05 0.80 6.71
CA ASN A 68 -14.23 0.08 7.98
C ASN A 68 -15.09 0.83 9.02
N ALA A 69 -15.44 2.09 8.77
CA ALA A 69 -16.42 2.80 9.59
C ALA A 69 -17.87 2.35 9.31
N VAL A 70 -18.10 1.69 8.16
CA VAL A 70 -19.43 1.26 7.70
C VAL A 70 -19.51 -0.25 7.54
N ALA A 71 -18.48 -0.87 6.95
CA ALA A 71 -18.41 -2.31 6.73
C ALA A 71 -17.60 -3.00 7.82
N LYS A 72 -18.14 -4.08 8.40
CA LYS A 72 -17.40 -4.93 9.35
C LYS A 72 -16.41 -5.82 8.61
N VAL A 73 -15.26 -6.07 9.24
CA VAL A 73 -14.29 -7.06 8.75
C VAL A 73 -14.92 -8.45 8.86
N SER A 74 -15.08 -9.12 7.72
CA SER A 74 -15.63 -10.48 7.66
C SER A 74 -14.57 -11.56 7.77
N ARG A 75 -13.31 -11.24 7.44
CA ARG A 75 -12.18 -12.16 7.47
C ARG A 75 -10.87 -11.40 7.60
N GLU A 76 -10.01 -11.87 8.49
CA GLU A 76 -8.63 -11.41 8.63
C GLU A 76 -7.68 -12.41 7.96
N LEU A 77 -6.64 -11.90 7.30
CA LEU A 77 -5.61 -12.70 6.62
C LEU A 77 -4.25 -12.44 7.28
N LEU A 78 -3.87 -13.30 8.22
CA LEU A 78 -2.67 -13.14 9.05
C LEU A 78 -1.40 -13.83 8.50
N ARG A 79 -1.53 -14.58 7.40
CA ARG A 79 -0.38 -15.24 6.76
C ARG A 79 0.25 -14.31 5.72
N SER A 80 1.46 -13.85 5.97
CA SER A 80 2.26 -13.12 4.98
C SER A 80 3.09 -14.09 4.15
N TYR A 81 2.95 -13.99 2.83
CA TYR A 81 3.80 -14.69 1.86
C TYR A 81 4.97 -13.85 1.38
N ARG A 82 5.10 -12.60 1.87
CA ARG A 82 6.07 -11.61 1.35
C ARG A 82 7.13 -11.23 2.38
N ASN A 83 6.71 -10.98 3.61
CA ASN A 83 7.58 -10.40 4.62
C ASN A 83 8.51 -11.47 5.20
N PRO A 84 9.81 -11.21 5.41
CA PRO A 84 10.69 -12.10 6.18
C PRO A 84 10.19 -12.34 7.62
N MET A 85 10.73 -13.36 8.29
CA MET A 85 10.27 -13.74 9.64
C MET A 85 10.48 -12.65 10.70
N ASP A 86 11.60 -11.93 10.68
CA ASP A 86 11.86 -10.82 11.60
C ASP A 86 10.93 -9.63 11.38
N VAL A 87 10.57 -9.35 10.12
CA VAL A 87 9.55 -8.35 9.80
C VAL A 87 8.17 -8.77 10.32
N ALA A 88 7.77 -10.03 10.11
CA ALA A 88 6.51 -10.54 10.65
C ALA A 88 6.49 -10.50 12.19
N TYR A 89 7.60 -10.83 12.84
CA TYR A 89 7.76 -10.71 14.29
C TYR A 89 7.56 -9.27 14.77
N ALA A 90 8.20 -8.29 14.13
CA ALA A 90 8.01 -6.87 14.46
C ALA A 90 6.55 -6.42 14.26
N LEU A 91 5.89 -6.90 13.21
CA LEU A 91 4.48 -6.59 12.92
C LEU A 91 3.50 -7.23 13.92
N ASN A 92 3.91 -8.20 14.73
CA ASN A 92 3.02 -8.85 15.70
C ASN A 92 2.53 -7.90 16.81
N GLU A 93 3.21 -6.76 17.03
CA GLU A 93 2.72 -5.69 17.91
C GLU A 93 1.44 -5.02 17.37
N ILE A 94 1.24 -5.05 16.06
CA ILE A 94 0.11 -4.40 15.36
C ILE A 94 -0.93 -5.45 14.95
N TYR A 95 -0.49 -6.63 14.52
CA TYR A 95 -1.34 -7.72 14.02
C TYR A 95 -1.15 -8.96 14.88
N SER A 96 -2.06 -9.17 15.84
CA SER A 96 -2.01 -10.33 16.74
C SER A 96 -2.06 -11.65 15.96
N GLY A 97 -0.98 -12.44 16.02
CA GLY A 97 -0.90 -13.76 15.40
C GLY A 97 -0.49 -13.74 13.92
N ILE A 98 0.06 -12.63 13.43
CA ILE A 98 0.69 -12.57 12.10
C ILE A 98 1.89 -13.51 12.03
N TYR A 99 2.07 -14.17 10.88
CA TYR A 99 3.22 -15.03 10.64
C TYR A 99 3.65 -15.01 9.17
N SER A 100 4.90 -15.40 8.92
CA SER A 100 5.48 -15.48 7.58
C SER A 100 5.65 -16.92 7.12
N THR A 101 5.59 -17.14 5.80
CA THR A 101 6.02 -18.39 5.14
C THR A 101 7.41 -18.30 4.51
N GLN A 102 8.09 -17.16 4.62
CA GLN A 102 9.43 -16.95 4.04
C GLN A 102 10.50 -17.66 4.87
N GLU A 103 11.50 -18.20 4.18
CA GLU A 103 12.70 -18.76 4.81
C GLU A 103 13.70 -17.62 5.13
N GLY A 104 14.46 -17.74 6.22
CA GLY A 104 15.41 -16.70 6.67
C GLY A 104 14.88 -15.84 7.82
N THR A 105 15.67 -15.78 8.90
CA THR A 105 15.28 -15.16 10.18
C THR A 105 15.73 -13.71 10.35
N ARG A 106 16.61 -13.19 9.50
CA ARG A 106 17.17 -11.83 9.62
C ARG A 106 17.28 -11.16 8.26
N SER A 107 16.56 -10.06 8.11
CA SER A 107 16.46 -9.22 6.91
C SER A 107 16.67 -7.73 7.20
N LEU A 108 16.67 -7.34 8.48
CA LEU A 108 16.80 -5.95 8.91
C LEU A 108 18.20 -5.62 9.42
N THR A 109 18.78 -4.54 8.89
CA THR A 109 19.98 -3.88 9.40
C THR A 109 19.65 -2.41 9.64
N MET A 110 20.13 -1.85 10.75
CA MET A 110 19.97 -0.44 11.07
C MET A 110 21.35 0.22 11.07
N ASP A 111 21.55 1.14 10.16
CA ASP A 111 22.78 1.93 10.05
C ASP A 111 22.50 3.38 10.42
N GLY A 112 23.47 4.04 11.06
CA GLY A 112 23.44 5.48 11.24
C GLY A 112 23.46 6.21 9.89
N TYR A 113 22.80 7.37 9.81
CA TYR A 113 22.83 8.16 8.58
C TYR A 113 24.24 8.71 8.33
N ASP A 114 24.88 8.19 7.30
CA ASP A 114 26.13 8.70 6.75
C ASP A 114 26.02 8.69 5.22
N ARG A 115 26.01 9.90 4.63
CA ARG A 115 25.91 10.09 3.18
C ARG A 115 26.98 9.30 2.42
N ASN A 116 28.18 9.15 2.98
CA ASN A 116 29.29 8.47 2.33
C ASN A 116 29.18 6.94 2.39
N LYS A 117 28.33 6.39 3.26
CA LYS A 117 28.12 4.94 3.41
C LYS A 117 26.89 4.44 2.66
N LEU A 118 26.05 5.33 2.14
CA LEU A 118 24.83 4.94 1.44
C LEU A 118 25.19 4.25 0.12
N SER A 119 24.77 3.00 -0.04
CA SER A 119 24.95 2.26 -1.30
C SER A 119 23.94 2.78 -2.34
N ILE A 120 24.33 3.82 -3.08
CA ILE A 120 23.44 4.60 -3.96
C ILE A 120 23.05 3.92 -5.29
N SER A 121 23.78 2.90 -5.74
CA SER A 121 23.57 2.28 -7.08
C SER A 121 23.39 0.77 -7.03
N LEU A 122 22.73 0.25 -6.00
CA LEU A 122 22.40 -1.16 -5.95
C LEU A 122 21.35 -1.48 -7.03
N PRO A 123 21.51 -2.55 -7.82
CA PRO A 123 20.47 -3.00 -8.75
C PRO A 123 19.27 -3.58 -7.99
N GLN A 124 18.10 -3.61 -8.62
CA GLN A 124 16.86 -4.19 -8.10
C GLN A 124 16.47 -3.70 -6.69
N THR A 125 16.82 -2.46 -6.37
CA THR A 125 16.66 -1.88 -5.02
C THR A 125 15.57 -0.81 -5.02
N LEU A 126 14.65 -0.93 -4.07
CA LEU A 126 13.64 0.08 -3.79
C LEU A 126 14.08 0.97 -2.64
N TYR A 127 14.43 2.21 -2.95
CA TYR A 127 14.77 3.23 -1.96
C TYR A 127 13.50 3.95 -1.51
N LEU A 128 13.27 4.00 -0.20
CA LEU A 128 12.06 4.59 0.39
C LEU A 128 12.38 5.80 1.24
N ALA A 129 11.52 6.81 1.15
CA ALA A 129 11.51 7.96 2.05
C ALA A 129 10.12 8.17 2.66
N HIS A 130 10.05 8.77 3.85
CA HIS A 130 8.76 9.14 4.45
C HIS A 130 8.11 10.32 3.72
N THR A 131 8.90 11.27 3.20
CA THR A 131 8.41 12.53 2.62
C THR A 131 8.83 12.70 1.16
N GLN A 132 8.10 13.55 0.42
CA GLN A 132 8.47 13.91 -0.95
C GLN A 132 9.80 14.68 -1.02
N ALA A 133 10.11 15.48 0.01
CA ALA A 133 11.40 16.14 0.14
C ALA A 133 12.54 15.12 0.29
N GLY A 134 12.40 14.14 1.20
CA GLY A 134 13.40 13.08 1.37
C GLY A 134 13.58 12.22 0.11
N LYS A 135 12.50 11.94 -0.63
CA LYS A 135 12.58 11.30 -1.95
C LYS A 135 13.40 12.12 -2.95
N THR A 136 13.25 13.45 -2.93
CA THR A 136 13.99 14.36 -3.81
C THR A 136 15.47 14.38 -3.45
N GLU A 137 15.80 14.39 -2.16
CA GLU A 137 17.17 14.29 -1.66
C GLU A 137 17.83 12.95 -2.05
N LEU A 138 17.14 11.82 -1.85
CA LEU A 138 17.64 10.50 -2.26
C LEU A 138 17.97 10.46 -3.76
N LYS A 139 17.09 11.02 -4.60
CA LYS A 139 17.34 11.13 -6.04
C LYS A 139 18.53 12.04 -6.35
N ALA A 140 18.65 13.18 -5.68
CA ALA A 140 19.77 14.10 -5.85
C ALA A 140 21.12 13.46 -5.45
N MET A 141 21.09 12.53 -4.49
CA MET A 141 22.25 11.71 -4.11
C MET A 141 22.56 10.56 -5.08
N GLY A 142 21.77 10.37 -6.14
CA GLY A 142 21.97 9.31 -7.13
C GLY A 142 21.30 7.97 -6.79
N CYS A 143 20.50 7.89 -5.73
CA CYS A 143 19.76 6.68 -5.40
C CYS A 143 18.79 6.29 -6.53
N GLY A 144 18.64 4.99 -6.76
CA GLY A 144 17.69 4.45 -7.73
C GLY A 144 18.12 4.57 -9.21
N GLN A 145 19.39 4.93 -9.48
CA GLN A 145 19.96 4.87 -10.84
C GLN A 145 20.42 3.47 -11.26
N GLY A 146 20.53 2.54 -10.30
CA GLY A 146 20.83 1.13 -10.58
C GLY A 146 19.76 0.46 -11.46
N LYS A 147 20.14 -0.62 -12.16
CA LYS A 147 19.22 -1.37 -13.03
C LYS A 147 18.00 -1.84 -12.22
N GLU A 148 16.80 -1.54 -12.72
CA GLU A 148 15.51 -1.88 -12.09
C GLU A 148 15.28 -1.29 -10.69
N SER A 149 16.11 -0.32 -10.28
CA SER A 149 15.98 0.38 -9.00
C SER A 149 15.09 1.62 -9.11
N ARG A 150 14.47 2.02 -8.00
CA ARG A 150 13.55 3.17 -7.96
C ARG A 150 13.62 3.86 -6.61
N VAL A 151 13.25 5.15 -6.59
CA VAL A 151 13.06 5.91 -5.36
C VAL A 151 11.59 6.32 -5.24
N LEU A 152 10.92 5.89 -4.18
CA LEU A 152 9.52 6.20 -3.88
C LEU A 152 9.37 6.73 -2.45
N THR A 153 8.25 7.39 -2.19
CA THR A 153 7.78 7.56 -0.81
C THR A 153 7.11 6.29 -0.32
N ILE A 154 7.04 6.08 1.01
CA ILE A 154 6.32 4.95 1.60
C ILE A 154 4.85 4.91 1.11
N HIS A 155 4.20 6.07 1.02
CA HIS A 155 2.83 6.18 0.50
C HIS A 155 2.71 5.74 -0.98
N GLU A 156 3.67 6.07 -1.83
CA GLU A 156 3.67 5.64 -3.24
C GLU A 156 4.03 4.15 -3.41
N ALA A 157 4.70 3.56 -2.43
CA ALA A 157 5.14 2.17 -2.45
C ALA A 157 4.10 1.19 -1.89
N GLN A 158 2.98 1.68 -1.36
CA GLN A 158 1.91 0.83 -0.85
C GLN A 158 1.38 -0.12 -1.93
N GLY A 159 1.12 -1.37 -1.55
CA GLY A 159 0.72 -2.44 -2.47
C GLY A 159 1.88 -3.08 -3.26
N LEU A 160 3.07 -2.45 -3.32
CA LEU A 160 4.21 -2.99 -4.06
C LEU A 160 4.98 -4.06 -3.26
N ALA A 161 5.66 -4.93 -4.00
CA ALA A 161 6.66 -5.85 -3.48
C ALA A 161 8.00 -5.59 -4.20
N SER A 162 9.09 -5.62 -3.45
CA SER A 162 10.45 -5.66 -3.99
C SER A 162 11.07 -7.03 -3.70
N LYS A 163 12.01 -7.47 -4.54
CA LYS A 163 12.69 -8.74 -4.32
C LYS A 163 13.39 -8.72 -2.96
N THR A 164 13.11 -9.74 -2.18
CA THR A 164 13.79 -10.07 -0.94
C THR A 164 14.89 -11.07 -1.31
N TRP A 165 16.11 -10.83 -0.84
CA TRP A 165 17.26 -11.71 -1.05
C TRP A 165 17.09 -13.03 -0.30
#